data_AF-A0A3Q0R508-F1
#
_entry.id   AF-A0A3Q0R508-F1
#
_cell.length_a   1.000
_cell.length_b   1.000
_cell.length_c   1.000
_cell.angle_alpha   90.00
_cell.angle_beta   90.00
_cell.angle_gamma   90.00
#
_symmetry.space_group_name_H-M   'P 1'
#
loop_
_entity.id
_entity.type
_entity.pdbx_description
1 polymer ?
#
loop_
_entity_poly.entity_id
_entity_poly.type
_entity_poly.pdbx_seq_one_letter_code
_entity_poly.pdbx_strand_id
1 'polypeptide(L)'
;LSMGWGPEGPCREDEEQSVKLAEILELLLAAGYFRARIKGLSPFDKVVGGMTWCITTCNFDIDVDLLFQENSTIGQKIALTEKIVSVLPKMKCPHRLEPHQIQGLDFIHIFPVVQWLVKRAIETREEMGDYVRAYSVSQFQKTHSLPEDEELLQRKDKAVRAVLEVLEVYKPQRKYKRQKNAEELLDEESRVDEGKASLTGGSQAESPGMSEAVDEDDLQAAEEVSGKLTASAVGQLVGLQSEEIKQFASEYAEKQLELSSEEHSERYGPLQQHRRAIASVNKQIQQKTKELKEVCRSLSLNAKSTQSTCELSETLSKELRSLEEVEEQADSGLLEKLKALVTMNENLKQQEQEFRTHCKEEMAHLQRNITELKSTSGQDTEEEKVHIRPVVSSVITNCPLSRITRYPLGSAQARRNREIAILQRKIDEVPSRAELTQYQKRFIELYSQVSATHKETKQFFTLYNTLDDKKVYLEKEVNLLNSIHDNFQQAMSSSAAKEQFLKQMEQIVEGIKQNRIKMEKKKQENKMRRDQLNDEYLELLDKQRLYFKTVKDFKEECRKNEMLLSKLRAKGAS
;
A
#
# COMPACT_ATOMS: atom_id res chain seq x y z
N LEU A 1 42.53 27.01 -59.56
CA LEU A 1 43.07 25.64 -59.47
C LEU A 1 44.02 25.61 -58.27
N SER A 2 43.78 24.98 -57.14
CA SER A 2 42.69 24.18 -56.60
C SER A 2 42.78 24.35 -55.08
N MET A 3 41.65 24.56 -54.41
CA MET A 3 41.55 24.47 -52.95
C MET A 3 41.90 23.05 -52.49
N GLY A 4 42.49 22.94 -51.30
CA GLY A 4 42.57 21.72 -50.51
C GLY A 4 42.42 22.08 -49.04
N TRP A 5 41.20 22.44 -48.65
CA TRP A 5 40.79 22.51 -47.25
C TRP A 5 40.68 21.08 -46.74
N GLY A 6 41.56 20.68 -45.80
CA GLY A 6 41.35 19.48 -44.99
C GLY A 6 40.27 19.80 -43.95
N PRO A 7 39.26 18.95 -43.74
CA PRO A 7 38.27 19.18 -42.70
C PRO A 7 38.87 18.79 -41.35
N GLU A 8 39.13 19.77 -40.50
CA GLU A 8 39.29 19.53 -39.06
C GLU A 8 37.90 19.60 -38.39
N GLY A 9 37.42 18.45 -37.90
CA GLY A 9 36.26 18.25 -37.04
C GLY A 9 35.55 16.90 -37.29
N PRO A 10 35.01 16.14 -36.29
CA PRO A 10 34.85 16.40 -34.84
C PRO A 10 35.26 15.19 -33.95
N CYS A 11 36.45 15.14 -33.33
CA CYS A 11 36.84 14.00 -32.46
C CYS A 11 36.25 14.02 -31.03
N ARG A 12 35.53 15.07 -30.61
CA ARG A 12 35.09 15.23 -29.20
C ARG A 12 33.79 14.51 -28.84
N GLU A 13 32.84 14.39 -29.78
CA GLU A 13 31.51 13.81 -29.48
C GLU A 13 31.57 12.28 -29.32
N ASP A 14 32.50 11.61 -30.01
CA ASP A 14 32.69 10.16 -29.94
C ASP A 14 33.27 9.69 -28.59
N GLU A 15 34.09 10.52 -27.92
CA GLU A 15 34.68 10.18 -26.62
C GLU A 15 33.62 10.17 -25.51
N GLU A 16 32.73 11.17 -25.49
CA GLU A 16 31.64 11.25 -24.50
C GLU A 16 30.64 10.10 -24.68
N GLN A 17 30.32 9.73 -25.93
CA GLN A 17 29.46 8.60 -26.23
C GLN A 17 30.09 7.26 -25.81
N SER A 18 31.40 7.10 -25.98
CA SER A 18 32.13 5.91 -25.55
C SER A 18 32.15 5.73 -24.02
N VAL A 19 32.32 6.83 -23.28
CA VAL A 19 32.23 6.84 -21.81
C VAL A 19 30.81 6.46 -21.37
N LYS A 20 29.78 7.04 -21.99
CA LYS A 20 28.38 6.69 -21.67
C LYS A 20 28.03 5.25 -22.02
N LEU A 21 28.54 4.70 -23.11
CA LEU A 21 28.40 3.28 -23.42
C LEU A 21 29.01 2.40 -22.33
N ALA A 22 30.20 2.74 -21.82
CA ALA A 22 30.83 1.98 -20.74
C ALA A 22 29.98 2.01 -19.46
N GLU A 23 29.47 3.19 -19.05
CA GLU A 23 28.57 3.34 -17.90
C GLU A 23 27.26 2.52 -18.06
N ILE A 24 26.66 2.52 -19.27
CA ILE A 24 25.47 1.69 -19.58
C ILE A 24 25.77 0.21 -19.38
N LEU A 25 26.92 -0.26 -19.89
CA LEU A 25 27.30 -1.67 -19.79
C LEU A 25 27.57 -2.08 -18.33
N GLU A 26 28.20 -1.21 -17.54
CA GLU A 26 28.41 -1.46 -16.11
C GLU A 26 27.10 -1.54 -15.33
N LEU A 27 26.14 -0.63 -15.58
CA LEU A 27 24.81 -0.67 -14.95
C LEU A 27 24.06 -1.95 -15.31
N LEU A 28 24.10 -2.37 -16.57
CA LEU A 28 23.47 -3.63 -17.02
C LEU A 28 24.15 -4.86 -16.40
N LEU A 29 25.47 -4.85 -16.25
CA LEU A 29 26.19 -5.92 -15.58
C LEU A 29 25.84 -6.00 -14.09
N ALA A 30 25.77 -4.86 -13.40
CA ALA A 30 25.34 -4.79 -12.00
C ALA A 30 23.91 -5.29 -11.80
N ALA A 31 23.02 -5.05 -12.78
CA ALA A 31 21.65 -5.55 -12.77
C ALA A 31 21.55 -7.08 -12.98
N GLY A 32 22.59 -7.72 -13.54
CA GLY A 32 22.65 -9.16 -13.81
C GLY A 32 22.58 -9.56 -15.29
N TYR A 33 22.72 -8.61 -16.23
CA TYR A 33 22.76 -8.89 -17.66
C TYR A 33 24.20 -9.17 -18.15
N PHE A 34 24.64 -10.43 -18.06
CA PHE A 34 26.02 -10.82 -18.37
C PHE A 34 26.41 -10.78 -19.85
N ARG A 35 25.45 -10.70 -20.78
CA ARG A 35 25.73 -10.65 -22.24
C ARG A 35 26.41 -9.35 -22.66
N ALA A 36 26.30 -8.29 -21.85
CA ALA A 36 27.03 -7.04 -22.04
C ALA A 36 28.57 -7.23 -22.08
N ARG A 37 29.11 -8.27 -21.44
CA ARG A 37 30.55 -8.56 -21.36
C ARG A 37 31.13 -9.26 -22.60
N ILE A 38 30.28 -9.75 -23.51
CA ILE A 38 30.73 -10.53 -24.68
C ILE A 38 31.42 -9.59 -25.68
N LYS A 39 32.71 -9.82 -25.98
CA LYS A 39 33.52 -8.94 -26.85
C LYS A 39 33.14 -9.01 -28.34
N GLY A 40 32.43 -10.05 -28.77
CA GLY A 40 31.99 -10.25 -30.16
C GLY A 40 30.62 -9.66 -30.52
N LEU A 41 29.92 -9.02 -29.58
CA LEU A 41 28.57 -8.47 -29.80
C LEU A 41 28.65 -6.96 -30.09
N SER A 42 27.84 -6.47 -31.03
CA SER A 42 27.81 -5.05 -31.37
C SER A 42 27.32 -4.19 -30.18
N PRO A 43 27.78 -2.93 -30.04
CA PRO A 43 27.28 -2.02 -29.00
C PRO A 43 25.76 -1.88 -29.02
N PHE A 44 25.15 -1.84 -30.22
CA PHE A 44 23.71 -1.84 -30.41
C PHE A 44 23.05 -3.06 -29.75
N ASP A 45 23.50 -4.28 -30.09
CA ASP A 45 22.88 -5.51 -29.60
C ASP A 45 23.08 -5.71 -28.09
N LYS A 46 24.18 -5.17 -27.52
CA LYS A 46 24.41 -5.16 -26.07
C LYS A 46 23.39 -4.29 -25.34
N VAL A 47 23.19 -3.06 -25.80
CA VAL A 47 22.31 -2.08 -25.15
C VAL A 47 20.85 -2.44 -25.38
N VAL A 48 20.46 -2.75 -26.62
CA VAL A 48 19.09 -3.13 -26.98
C VAL A 48 18.69 -4.46 -26.36
N GLY A 49 19.60 -5.43 -26.31
CA GLY A 49 19.40 -6.68 -25.58
C GLY A 49 19.25 -6.45 -24.07
N GLY A 50 20.03 -5.54 -23.50
CA GLY A 50 19.92 -5.13 -22.09
C GLY A 50 18.60 -4.43 -21.77
N MET A 51 18.15 -3.51 -22.62
CA MET A 51 16.86 -2.85 -22.50
C MET A 51 15.71 -3.86 -22.56
N THR A 52 15.75 -4.77 -23.52
CA THR A 52 14.70 -5.78 -23.67
C THR A 52 14.67 -6.73 -22.47
N TRP A 53 15.84 -7.15 -21.97
CA TRP A 53 15.95 -7.95 -20.75
C TRP A 53 15.35 -7.25 -19.53
N CYS A 54 15.62 -5.94 -19.35
CA CYS A 54 15.02 -5.16 -18.25
C CYS A 54 13.49 -5.14 -18.36
N ILE A 55 12.95 -5.00 -19.57
CA ILE A 55 11.50 -4.95 -19.79
C ILE A 55 10.84 -6.32 -19.55
N THR A 56 11.45 -7.41 -20.02
CA THR A 56 10.98 -8.78 -19.71
C THR A 56 11.02 -9.06 -18.21
N THR A 57 12.06 -8.58 -17.52
CA THR A 57 12.18 -8.73 -16.06
C THR A 57 11.09 -7.95 -15.30
N CYS A 58 10.60 -6.84 -15.88
CA CYS A 58 9.48 -6.08 -15.33
C CYS A 58 8.09 -6.71 -15.64
N ASN A 59 8.05 -7.95 -16.14
CA ASN A 59 6.82 -8.69 -16.45
C ASN A 59 5.91 -8.01 -17.50
N PHE A 60 6.52 -7.25 -18.41
CA PHE A 60 5.83 -6.72 -19.59
C PHE A 60 6.17 -7.59 -20.80
N ASP A 61 5.14 -8.11 -21.46
CA ASP A 61 5.30 -8.89 -22.68
C ASP A 61 5.74 -7.98 -23.83
N ILE A 62 7.01 -8.11 -24.18
CA ILE A 62 7.50 -7.75 -25.50
C ILE A 62 7.41 -9.03 -26.32
N ASP A 63 6.47 -9.06 -27.26
CA ASP A 63 6.33 -10.12 -28.26
C ASP A 63 7.48 -10.00 -29.29
N VAL A 64 8.68 -10.33 -28.82
CA VAL A 64 9.91 -10.40 -29.57
C VAL A 64 10.53 -11.73 -29.19
N ASP A 65 10.50 -12.64 -30.15
CA ASP A 65 11.28 -13.86 -30.16
C ASP A 65 12.76 -13.47 -30.14
N LEU A 66 13.30 -13.24 -28.94
CA LEU A 66 14.71 -12.91 -28.69
C LEU A 66 15.61 -14.16 -28.82
N LEU A 67 15.14 -15.19 -29.53
CA LEU A 67 15.96 -16.26 -30.07
C LEU A 67 16.77 -15.72 -31.26
N PHE A 68 17.78 -14.93 -30.90
CA PHE A 68 19.13 -14.98 -31.46
C PHE A 68 19.25 -15.24 -32.98
N GLN A 69 19.20 -14.16 -33.75
CA GLN A 69 19.88 -14.10 -35.06
C GLN A 69 21.03 -13.10 -34.92
N GLU A 70 22.25 -13.61 -34.77
CA GLU A 70 23.50 -12.83 -34.57
C GLU A 70 23.78 -11.80 -35.68
N ASN A 71 23.01 -11.83 -36.77
CA ASN A 71 23.06 -10.86 -37.87
C ASN A 71 21.64 -10.40 -38.24
N SER A 72 20.90 -9.87 -37.28
CA SER A 72 19.55 -9.33 -37.54
C SER A 72 19.63 -8.28 -38.65
N THR A 73 18.80 -8.46 -39.69
CA THR A 73 18.72 -7.52 -40.82
C THR A 73 18.34 -6.13 -40.33
N ILE A 74 18.80 -5.07 -41.00
CA ILE A 74 18.55 -3.68 -40.60
C ILE A 74 17.05 -3.42 -40.34
N GLY A 75 16.17 -4.04 -41.13
CA GLY A 75 14.71 -3.96 -40.95
C GLY A 75 14.19 -4.61 -39.65
N GLN A 76 14.78 -5.73 -39.22
CA GLN A 76 14.45 -6.34 -37.92
C GLN A 76 14.93 -5.48 -36.75
N LYS A 77 16.12 -4.85 -36.87
CA LYS A 77 16.63 -3.91 -35.87
C LYS A 77 15.72 -2.68 -35.73
N ILE A 78 15.22 -2.16 -36.85
CA ILE A 78 14.27 -1.05 -36.87
C ILE A 78 12.96 -1.43 -36.17
N ALA A 79 12.35 -2.56 -36.57
CA ALA A 79 11.08 -3.02 -36.00
C ALA A 79 11.18 -3.32 -34.49
N LEU A 80 12.31 -3.89 -34.04
CA LEU A 80 12.55 -4.16 -32.62
C LEU A 80 12.70 -2.87 -31.81
N THR A 81 13.40 -1.88 -32.37
CA THR A 81 13.58 -0.56 -31.74
C THR A 81 12.25 0.17 -31.58
N GLU A 82 11.40 0.16 -32.61
CA GLU A 82 10.05 0.75 -32.55
C GLU A 82 9.17 0.07 -31.50
N LYS A 83 9.25 -1.27 -31.40
CA LYS A 83 8.55 -2.03 -30.36
C LYS A 83 9.00 -1.61 -28.96
N ILE A 84 10.30 -1.49 -28.71
CA ILE A 84 10.82 -1.02 -27.40
C ILE A 84 10.28 0.37 -27.08
N VAL A 85 10.37 1.32 -28.01
CA VAL A 85 9.88 2.69 -27.82
C VAL A 85 8.36 2.72 -27.57
N SER A 86 7.59 1.81 -28.16
CA SER A 86 6.14 1.70 -27.91
C SER A 86 5.79 1.20 -26.50
N VAL A 87 6.71 0.50 -25.83
CA VAL A 87 6.49 -0.11 -24.51
C VAL A 87 6.91 0.83 -23.38
N LEU A 88 7.89 1.70 -23.59
CA LEU A 88 8.36 2.68 -22.58
C LEU A 88 7.22 3.58 -22.03
N PRO A 89 6.28 4.12 -22.84
CA PRO A 89 5.13 4.86 -22.34
C PRO A 89 4.17 4.01 -21.50
N LYS A 90 3.99 2.73 -21.83
CA LYS A 90 3.14 1.80 -21.06
C LYS A 90 3.71 1.54 -19.67
N MET A 91 5.04 1.51 -19.55
CA MET A 91 5.75 1.39 -18.28
C MET A 91 5.81 2.71 -17.48
N LYS A 92 5.28 3.82 -18.02
CA LYS A 92 5.35 5.17 -17.43
C LYS A 92 6.79 5.67 -17.25
N CYS A 93 7.67 5.40 -18.22
CA CYS A 93 9.01 5.97 -18.23
C CYS A 93 8.93 7.51 -18.40
N PRO A 94 9.61 8.31 -17.55
CA PRO A 94 9.60 9.77 -17.64
C PRO A 94 10.45 10.32 -18.79
N HIS A 95 11.37 9.51 -19.33
CA HIS A 95 12.29 9.92 -20.40
C HIS A 95 11.73 9.52 -21.77
N ARG A 96 11.72 10.47 -22.71
CA ARG A 96 11.30 10.26 -24.10
C ARG A 96 12.49 9.78 -24.92
N LEU A 97 12.28 8.73 -25.70
CA LEU A 97 13.28 8.12 -26.55
C LEU A 97 12.66 7.84 -27.92
N GLU A 98 13.32 8.29 -28.99
CA GLU A 98 12.87 8.08 -30.36
C GLU A 98 13.61 6.90 -31.02
N PRO A 99 12.98 6.18 -31.98
CA PRO A 99 13.62 5.03 -32.62
C PRO A 99 14.94 5.36 -33.34
N HIS A 100 15.07 6.57 -33.88
CA HIS A 100 16.29 7.01 -34.55
C HIS A 100 17.47 7.18 -33.58
N GLN A 101 17.21 7.50 -32.31
CA GLN A 101 18.26 7.72 -31.30
C GLN A 101 18.93 6.40 -30.89
N ILE A 102 18.15 5.32 -30.80
CA ILE A 102 18.68 3.97 -30.52
C ILE A 102 19.45 3.42 -31.73
N GLN A 103 18.98 3.67 -32.94
CA GLN A 103 19.66 3.25 -34.17
C GLN A 103 20.93 4.07 -34.45
N GLY A 104 20.90 5.37 -34.14
CA GLY A 104 22.03 6.29 -34.25
C GLY A 104 23.06 6.17 -33.13
N LEU A 105 22.91 5.18 -32.22
CA LEU A 105 23.81 4.93 -31.10
C LEU A 105 24.02 6.14 -30.19
N ASP A 106 22.98 6.94 -29.98
CA ASP A 106 23.03 8.12 -29.12
C ASP A 106 22.97 7.73 -27.64
N PHE A 107 24.10 7.28 -27.10
CA PHE A 107 24.19 6.77 -25.73
C PHE A 107 23.89 7.83 -24.66
N ILE A 108 23.98 9.11 -24.99
CA ILE A 108 23.69 10.22 -24.08
C ILE A 108 22.19 10.23 -23.73
N HIS A 109 21.33 10.09 -24.74
CA HIS A 109 19.88 10.04 -24.54
C HIS A 109 19.36 8.67 -24.12
N ILE A 110 20.07 7.60 -24.47
CA ILE A 110 19.72 6.23 -24.06
C ILE A 110 20.05 5.98 -22.57
N PHE A 111 21.13 6.58 -22.06
CA PHE A 111 21.61 6.35 -20.69
C PHE A 111 20.54 6.57 -19.60
N PRO A 112 19.80 7.70 -19.55
CA PRO A 112 18.76 7.92 -18.54
C PRO A 112 17.63 6.87 -18.60
N VAL A 113 17.29 6.40 -19.81
CA VAL A 113 16.27 5.37 -20.00
C VAL A 113 16.75 4.03 -19.47
N VAL A 114 18.00 3.65 -19.76
CA VAL A 114 18.59 2.41 -19.24
C VAL A 114 18.74 2.46 -17.72
N GLN A 115 19.20 3.58 -17.16
CA GLN A 115 19.30 3.76 -15.72
C GLN A 115 17.96 3.58 -15.02
N TRP A 116 16.89 4.17 -15.58
CA TRP A 116 15.53 4.01 -15.06
C TRP A 116 15.04 2.55 -15.19
N LEU A 117 15.26 1.92 -16.34
CA LEU A 117 14.87 0.52 -16.58
C LEU A 117 15.59 -0.44 -15.62
N VAL A 118 16.88 -0.25 -15.39
CA VAL A 118 17.68 -1.05 -14.46
C VAL A 118 17.19 -0.88 -13.03
N LYS A 119 16.94 0.36 -12.59
CA LYS A 119 16.38 0.63 -11.26
C LYS A 119 15.05 -0.10 -11.07
N ARG A 120 14.14 0.02 -12.05
CA ARG A 120 12.84 -0.63 -12.02
C ARG A 120 12.94 -2.17 -12.04
N ALA A 121 13.88 -2.72 -12.81
CA ALA A 121 14.10 -4.16 -12.88
C ALA A 121 14.63 -4.72 -11.54
N ILE A 122 15.47 -3.98 -10.82
CA ILE A 122 15.95 -4.35 -9.48
C ILE A 122 14.81 -4.31 -8.46
N GLU A 123 14.02 -3.23 -8.42
CA GLU A 123 12.85 -3.10 -7.55
C GLU A 123 11.85 -4.25 -7.77
N THR A 124 11.52 -4.54 -9.03
CA THR A 124 10.59 -5.64 -9.37
C THR A 124 11.14 -7.01 -8.96
N ARG A 125 12.47 -7.19 -9.03
CA ARG A 125 13.14 -8.43 -8.61
C ARG A 125 13.18 -8.58 -7.09
N GLU A 126 13.28 -7.49 -6.33
CA GLU A 126 13.16 -7.53 -4.88
C GLU A 126 11.72 -7.88 -4.46
N GLU A 127 10.73 -7.28 -5.10
CA GLU A 127 9.30 -7.56 -4.85
C GLU A 127 8.90 -9.00 -5.21
N MET A 128 9.36 -9.50 -6.36
CA MET A 128 9.00 -10.82 -6.87
C MET A 128 9.98 -11.92 -6.45
N GLY A 129 11.11 -11.57 -5.83
CA GLY A 129 12.20 -12.48 -5.51
C GLY A 129 11.80 -13.59 -4.54
N ASP A 130 11.03 -13.25 -3.51
CA ASP A 130 10.52 -14.22 -2.54
C ASP A 130 9.50 -15.17 -3.17
N TYR A 131 8.64 -14.65 -4.05
CA TYR A 131 7.67 -15.44 -4.79
C TYR A 131 8.35 -16.44 -5.74
N VAL A 132 9.32 -15.97 -6.53
CA VAL A 132 10.08 -16.83 -7.46
C VAL A 132 10.87 -17.88 -6.68
N ARG A 133 11.50 -17.51 -5.56
CA ARG A 133 12.20 -18.47 -4.69
C ARG A 133 11.24 -19.51 -4.12
N ALA A 134 10.09 -19.10 -3.59
CA ALA A 134 9.08 -20.01 -3.07
C ALA A 134 8.52 -20.94 -4.16
N TYR A 135 8.30 -20.41 -5.37
CA TYR A 135 7.89 -21.20 -6.53
C TYR A 135 8.97 -22.22 -6.94
N SER A 136 10.24 -21.82 -7.02
CA SER A 136 11.34 -22.73 -7.32
C SER A 136 11.50 -23.81 -6.26
N VAL A 137 11.41 -23.46 -4.97
CA VAL A 137 11.43 -24.43 -3.86
C VAL A 137 10.23 -25.38 -3.96
N SER A 138 9.03 -24.88 -4.25
CA SER A 138 7.85 -25.71 -4.45
C SER A 138 7.99 -26.67 -5.63
N GLN A 139 8.55 -26.23 -6.76
CA GLN A 139 8.79 -27.10 -7.91
C GLN A 139 9.88 -28.14 -7.64
N PHE A 140 10.91 -27.76 -6.88
CA PHE A 140 11.97 -28.69 -6.45
C PHE A 140 11.40 -29.76 -5.50
N GLN A 141 10.64 -29.34 -4.49
CA GLN A 141 10.01 -30.21 -3.50
C GLN A 141 9.00 -31.21 -4.07
N LYS A 142 8.45 -30.95 -5.27
CA LYS A 142 7.60 -31.92 -5.98
C LYS A 142 8.36 -33.14 -6.48
N THR A 143 9.66 -32.98 -6.78
CA THR A 143 10.47 -34.01 -7.44
C THR A 143 11.54 -34.58 -6.50
N HIS A 144 11.99 -33.78 -5.53
CA HIS A 144 13.04 -34.15 -4.58
C HIS A 144 12.69 -33.69 -3.16
N SER A 145 12.69 -34.63 -2.21
CA SER A 145 12.58 -34.35 -0.77
C SER A 145 13.96 -34.35 -0.12
N LEU A 146 14.20 -33.41 0.80
CA LEU A 146 15.41 -33.41 1.63
C LEU A 146 15.21 -34.32 2.86
N PRO A 147 16.26 -34.98 3.38
CA PRO A 147 16.17 -35.77 4.62
C PRO A 147 15.62 -34.98 5.83
N GLU A 148 15.91 -33.68 5.90
CA GLU A 148 15.38 -32.78 6.94
C GLU A 148 13.86 -32.58 6.84
N ASP A 149 13.29 -32.65 5.63
CA ASP A 149 11.84 -32.53 5.40
C ASP A 149 11.10 -33.79 5.87
N GLU A 150 11.70 -34.97 5.74
CA GLU A 150 11.14 -36.22 6.24
C GLU A 150 11.13 -36.28 7.78
N GLU A 151 12.20 -35.83 8.44
CA GLU A 151 12.23 -35.70 9.89
C GLU A 151 11.15 -34.73 10.41
N LEU A 152 10.94 -33.62 9.69
CA LEU A 152 9.93 -32.62 10.04
C LEU A 152 8.51 -33.19 9.87
N LEU A 153 8.25 -33.97 8.82
CA LEU A 153 7.00 -34.70 8.64
C LEU A 153 6.73 -35.67 9.80
N GLN A 154 7.74 -36.46 10.19
CA GLN A 154 7.61 -37.40 11.30
C GLN A 154 7.37 -36.69 12.64
N ARG A 155 8.00 -35.52 12.87
CA ARG A 155 7.72 -34.68 14.05
C ARG A 155 6.30 -34.11 14.02
N LYS A 156 5.79 -33.72 12.85
CA LYS A 156 4.39 -33.27 12.68
C LYS A 156 3.40 -34.37 13.01
N ASP A 157 3.61 -35.60 12.53
CA ASP A 157 2.71 -36.72 12.83
C ASP A 157 2.70 -37.11 14.32
N LYS A 158 3.85 -36.96 15.00
CA LYS A 158 3.94 -37.13 16.46
C LYS A 158 3.18 -36.02 17.19
N ALA A 159 3.31 -34.77 16.74
CA ALA A 159 2.61 -33.63 17.34
C ALA A 159 1.08 -33.72 17.13
N VAL A 160 0.62 -34.13 15.95
CA VAL A 160 -0.81 -34.33 15.66
C VAL A 160 -1.39 -35.46 16.52
N ARG A 161 -0.68 -36.57 16.68
CA ARG A 161 -1.10 -37.65 17.59
C ARG A 161 -1.20 -37.18 19.04
N ALA A 162 -0.22 -36.43 19.53
CA ALA A 162 -0.27 -35.88 20.88
C ALA A 162 -1.47 -34.94 21.09
N VAL A 163 -1.80 -34.11 20.10
CA VAL A 163 -2.98 -33.21 20.16
C VAL A 163 -4.28 -34.02 20.15
N LEU A 164 -4.38 -35.09 19.35
CA LEU A 164 -5.55 -35.97 19.33
C LEU A 164 -5.72 -36.73 20.66
N GLU A 165 -4.63 -37.22 21.25
CA GLU A 165 -4.66 -37.87 22.57
C GLU A 165 -5.12 -36.91 23.67
N VAL A 166 -4.63 -35.67 23.68
CA VAL A 166 -5.11 -34.65 24.62
C VAL A 166 -6.61 -34.40 24.40
N LEU A 167 -7.07 -34.30 23.16
CA LEU A 167 -8.49 -34.12 22.85
C LEU A 167 -9.35 -35.29 23.34
N GLU A 168 -8.89 -36.54 23.20
CA GLU A 168 -9.53 -37.75 23.72
C GLU A 168 -9.66 -37.73 25.26
N VAL A 169 -8.58 -37.36 25.97
CA VAL A 169 -8.53 -37.34 27.44
C VAL A 169 -9.47 -36.29 28.03
N TYR A 170 -9.64 -35.15 27.36
CA TYR A 170 -10.50 -34.05 27.82
C TYR A 170 -11.91 -34.07 27.20
N LYS A 171 -12.35 -35.17 26.58
CA LYS A 171 -13.74 -35.29 26.11
C LYS A 171 -14.73 -35.21 27.28
N PRO A 172 -15.78 -34.37 27.21
CA PRO A 172 -16.80 -34.31 28.26
C PRO A 172 -17.53 -35.66 28.37
N GLN A 173 -17.31 -36.39 29.47
CA GLN A 173 -18.02 -37.64 29.74
C GLN A 173 -19.33 -37.38 30.49
N ARG A 174 -20.46 -37.68 29.85
CA ARG A 174 -21.79 -37.49 30.42
C ARG A 174 -22.07 -38.55 31.50
N LYS A 175 -22.07 -38.16 32.78
CA LYS A 175 -22.21 -39.08 33.93
C LYS A 175 -23.63 -39.61 34.19
N TYR A 176 -24.67 -39.00 33.62
CA TYR A 176 -26.06 -39.43 33.85
C TYR A 176 -26.87 -39.52 32.56
N LYS A 177 -27.68 -40.58 32.45
CA LYS A 177 -28.59 -40.83 31.32
C LYS A 177 -29.94 -40.17 31.61
N ARG A 178 -30.47 -39.35 30.69
CA ARG A 178 -31.82 -38.75 30.82
C ARG A 178 -32.86 -39.86 30.89
N GLN A 179 -33.76 -39.80 31.88
CA GLN A 179 -34.90 -40.70 32.00
C GLN A 179 -35.91 -40.36 30.89
N LYS A 180 -36.48 -41.37 30.22
CA LYS A 180 -37.17 -41.23 28.93
C LYS A 180 -38.46 -40.39 28.92
N ASN A 181 -38.99 -39.98 30.08
CA ASN A 181 -40.29 -39.30 30.20
C ASN A 181 -40.23 -38.00 31.03
N ALA A 182 -39.15 -37.22 30.95
CA ALA A 182 -39.17 -35.85 31.44
C ALA A 182 -39.60 -34.94 30.27
N GLU A 183 -40.86 -34.49 30.32
CA GLU A 183 -41.43 -33.50 29.42
C GLU A 183 -40.53 -32.27 29.29
N GLU A 184 -40.61 -31.69 28.10
CA GLU A 184 -39.90 -30.53 27.61
C GLU A 184 -40.32 -29.31 28.45
N LEU A 185 -39.59 -29.04 29.54
CA LEU A 185 -39.66 -27.76 30.23
C LEU A 185 -39.13 -26.69 29.27
N LEU A 186 -40.06 -25.86 28.79
CA LEU A 186 -39.82 -24.64 28.04
C LEU A 186 -39.18 -23.59 28.95
N ASP A 187 -37.86 -23.66 29.12
CA ASP A 187 -37.07 -22.54 29.63
C ASP A 187 -36.23 -21.95 28.48
N GLU A 188 -36.74 -20.85 27.93
CA GLU A 188 -36.26 -20.01 26.83
C GLU A 188 -34.97 -19.21 27.16
N GLU A 189 -34.03 -19.76 27.93
CA GLU A 189 -32.83 -18.98 28.36
C GLU A 189 -31.47 -19.64 28.12
N SER A 190 -31.40 -20.65 27.24
CA SER A 190 -30.09 -21.26 26.89
C SER A 190 -29.95 -21.66 25.41
N ARG A 191 -30.59 -20.93 24.49
CA ARG A 191 -30.40 -21.09 23.03
C ARG A 191 -29.59 -19.94 22.41
N VAL A 192 -28.37 -19.74 22.91
CA VAL A 192 -27.32 -19.13 22.08
C VAL A 192 -26.28 -20.19 21.79
N ASP A 193 -25.95 -20.29 20.51
CA ASP A 193 -24.94 -21.13 19.89
C ASP A 193 -25.29 -22.61 19.68
N GLU A 194 -25.99 -22.88 18.57
CA GLU A 194 -25.52 -23.88 17.60
C GLU A 194 -26.35 -23.84 16.28
N GLY A 195 -25.65 -23.71 15.15
CA GLY A 195 -26.13 -24.14 13.83
C GLY A 195 -26.56 -23.02 12.88
N LYS A 196 -25.64 -22.54 12.02
CA LYS A 196 -25.37 -23.02 10.65
C LYS A 196 -26.29 -22.44 9.56
N ALA A 197 -25.63 -21.76 8.62
CA ALA A 197 -25.79 -21.89 7.17
C ALA A 197 -27.10 -22.52 6.65
N SER A 198 -27.92 -21.70 5.99
CA SER A 198 -28.54 -22.05 4.71
C SER A 198 -28.89 -20.79 3.91
N LEU A 199 -28.78 -20.94 2.59
CA LEU A 199 -28.88 -19.94 1.53
C LEU A 199 -30.34 -19.56 1.18
N THR A 200 -30.45 -18.57 0.29
CA THR A 200 -31.61 -18.12 -0.52
C THR A 200 -32.50 -17.07 0.14
N GLY A 201 -32.93 -15.97 -0.49
CA GLY A 201 -32.77 -15.43 -1.85
C GLY A 201 -33.88 -14.40 -2.12
N GLY A 202 -33.51 -13.22 -2.65
CA GLY A 202 -34.38 -12.19 -3.27
C GLY A 202 -35.23 -11.33 -2.32
N SER A 203 -35.61 -10.09 -2.59
CA SER A 203 -35.32 -9.11 -3.66
C SER A 203 -36.04 -7.81 -3.27
N GLN A 204 -35.47 -6.65 -3.65
CA GLN A 204 -36.12 -5.33 -3.87
C GLN A 204 -36.77 -4.66 -2.63
N ALA A 205 -36.86 -3.34 -2.46
CA ALA A 205 -36.36 -2.07 -3.02
C ALA A 205 -36.83 -1.03 -1.93
N GLU A 206 -36.34 0.18 -1.70
CA GLU A 206 -36.02 1.35 -2.52
C GLU A 206 -35.26 2.36 -1.62
N SER A 207 -34.31 3.09 -2.19
CA SER A 207 -33.85 4.43 -1.75
C SER A 207 -34.93 5.48 -2.10
N PRO A 208 -34.94 6.77 -1.66
CA PRO A 208 -33.81 7.72 -1.51
C PRO A 208 -34.00 8.69 -0.31
N GLY A 209 -33.17 9.69 0.02
CA GLY A 209 -31.99 10.30 -0.58
C GLY A 209 -31.52 11.48 0.30
N MET A 210 -30.24 11.84 0.11
CA MET A 210 -29.68 13.22 0.04
C MET A 210 -29.80 14.11 1.30
N SER A 211 -28.79 14.89 1.72
CA SER A 211 -27.78 15.63 0.95
C SER A 211 -26.76 16.28 1.92
N GLU A 212 -25.50 16.35 1.46
CA GLU A 212 -24.60 17.53 1.51
C GLU A 212 -24.13 18.06 2.89
N ALA A 213 -22.92 18.58 3.08
CA ALA A 213 -21.76 18.80 2.23
C ALA A 213 -20.52 19.02 3.14
N VAL A 214 -19.37 18.88 2.51
CA VAL A 214 -18.02 19.28 2.94
C VAL A 214 -17.88 20.79 2.72
N ASP A 215 -16.99 21.45 3.48
CA ASP A 215 -16.03 22.39 2.89
C ASP A 215 -14.76 22.42 3.75
N GLU A 216 -13.62 22.32 3.06
CA GLU A 216 -12.28 22.64 3.53
C GLU A 216 -11.90 24.09 3.16
N ASP A 217 -10.84 24.55 3.81
CA ASP A 217 -9.68 25.23 3.21
C ASP A 217 -9.42 26.74 3.39
N ASP A 218 -8.10 26.97 3.46
CA ASP A 218 -7.30 28.16 3.15
C ASP A 218 -6.93 29.24 4.20
N LEU A 219 -5.72 29.04 4.75
CA LEU A 219 -4.45 29.75 4.48
C LEU A 219 -4.24 31.25 4.81
N GLN A 220 -2.99 31.48 5.29
CA GLN A 220 -2.15 32.70 5.31
C GLN A 220 -2.42 33.73 6.42
N ALA A 221 -1.43 34.37 7.06
CA ALA A 221 0.04 34.28 7.08
C ALA A 221 0.52 35.23 8.20
N ALA A 222 1.63 34.91 8.88
CA ALA A 222 2.72 35.85 9.19
C ALA A 222 3.83 35.17 10.03
N GLU A 223 4.99 35.03 9.40
CA GLU A 223 6.37 35.06 9.92
C GLU A 223 6.89 33.96 10.88
N GLU A 224 7.52 32.95 10.25
CA GLU A 224 8.98 32.68 10.25
C GLU A 224 9.90 33.58 11.13
N VAL A 225 11.10 33.19 11.61
CA VAL A 225 11.87 31.96 11.81
C VAL A 225 13.19 32.44 12.47
N SER A 226 13.75 31.62 13.37
CA SER A 226 15.20 31.46 13.68
C SER A 226 16.06 32.66 14.11
N GLY A 227 16.80 32.47 15.21
CA GLY A 227 18.11 33.11 15.36
C GLY A 227 18.78 32.98 16.72
N LYS A 228 19.86 32.21 16.78
CA LYS A 228 20.72 31.93 17.94
C LYS A 228 21.57 33.15 18.41
N LEU A 229 21.77 33.21 19.73
CA LEU A 229 22.99 33.55 20.52
C LEU A 229 23.67 34.95 20.47
N THR A 230 23.81 35.52 21.68
CA THR A 230 24.95 36.25 22.29
C THR A 230 25.69 37.40 21.57
N ALA A 231 25.70 38.57 22.24
CA ALA A 231 26.81 39.55 22.33
C ALA A 231 26.58 40.37 23.62
N SER A 232 27.31 40.14 24.72
CA SER A 232 28.62 40.70 25.09
C SER A 232 28.67 42.23 25.20
N ALA A 233 28.79 42.68 26.46
CA ALA A 233 29.63 43.78 26.94
C ALA A 233 29.50 45.19 26.30
N VAL A 234 28.83 46.09 27.03
CA VAL A 234 29.33 47.45 27.35
C VAL A 234 28.80 47.83 28.74
N GLY A 235 29.68 48.06 29.73
CA GLY A 235 29.25 48.60 31.03
C GLY A 235 30.09 48.29 32.27
N GLN A 236 31.29 47.71 32.15
CA GLN A 236 32.33 47.88 33.18
C GLN A 236 33.27 49.00 32.71
N LEU A 237 33.50 50.00 33.56
CA LEU A 237 34.64 50.94 33.62
C LEU A 237 34.24 52.41 33.79
N VAL A 238 33.72 52.78 34.96
CA VAL A 238 34.00 54.07 35.61
C VAL A 238 33.99 53.84 37.12
N GLY A 239 35.13 54.05 37.78
CA GLY A 239 35.16 54.12 39.24
C GLY A 239 36.44 53.66 39.95
N LEU A 240 37.51 53.29 39.25
CA LEU A 240 38.85 53.22 39.84
C LEU A 240 39.39 54.65 40.04
N GLN A 241 38.93 55.35 41.09
CA GLN A 241 39.58 56.55 41.66
C GLN A 241 39.17 56.76 43.13
N SER A 242 39.27 55.72 43.97
CA SER A 242 39.07 55.84 45.43
C SER A 242 40.32 55.49 46.26
N GLU A 243 41.43 55.16 45.60
CA GLU A 243 42.74 55.01 46.27
C GLU A 243 43.49 56.33 46.42
N GLU A 244 43.19 57.34 45.59
CA GLU A 244 43.80 58.68 45.67
C GLU A 244 43.11 59.56 46.75
N ILE A 245 41.84 59.30 47.09
CA ILE A 245 41.11 60.02 48.17
C ILE A 245 41.46 59.48 49.57
N LYS A 246 41.97 58.24 49.67
CA LYS A 246 42.51 57.70 50.94
C LYS A 246 43.89 58.25 51.29
N GLN A 247 44.70 58.63 50.29
CA GLN A 247 46.03 59.20 50.51
C GLN A 247 45.98 60.67 51.01
N PHE A 248 44.94 61.43 50.64
CA PHE A 248 44.70 62.77 51.21
C PHE A 248 44.05 62.75 52.61
N ALA A 249 43.31 61.69 52.96
CA ALA A 249 42.75 61.52 54.31
C ALA A 249 43.81 61.10 55.35
N SER A 250 44.86 60.39 54.93
CA SER A 250 46.04 60.11 55.77
C SER A 250 46.91 61.34 56.02
N GLU A 251 47.06 62.23 55.03
CA GLU A 251 47.83 63.48 55.19
C GLU A 251 47.14 64.54 56.08
N TYR A 252 45.80 64.50 56.23
CA TYR A 252 45.07 65.36 57.17
C TYR A 252 45.05 64.80 58.61
N ALA A 253 45.20 63.48 58.77
CA ALA A 253 45.32 62.83 60.08
C ALA A 253 46.75 62.96 60.65
N GLU A 254 47.78 62.95 59.80
CA GLU A 254 49.17 63.16 60.20
C GLU A 254 49.47 64.61 60.64
N LYS A 255 48.72 65.63 60.17
CA LYS A 255 48.83 67.01 60.68
C LYS A 255 48.08 67.27 62.00
N GLN A 256 47.25 66.34 62.46
CA GLN A 256 46.62 66.40 63.79
C GLN A 256 47.45 65.71 64.89
N LEU A 257 48.63 65.18 64.55
CA LEU A 257 49.60 64.64 65.49
C LEU A 257 50.40 65.72 66.26
N GLU A 258 50.34 67.02 65.92
CA GLU A 258 51.34 67.99 66.44
C GLU A 258 50.89 68.93 67.59
N LEU A 259 49.69 68.77 68.16
CA LEU A 259 49.17 69.66 69.24
C LEU A 259 48.76 68.96 70.55
N SER A 260 48.96 67.65 70.69
CA SER A 260 48.55 66.92 71.90
C SER A 260 49.58 65.94 72.47
N SER A 261 50.82 66.00 71.99
CA SER A 261 51.98 65.49 72.72
C SER A 261 52.53 66.60 73.63
N GLU A 262 52.80 66.24 74.88
CA GLU A 262 53.44 67.03 75.94
C GLU A 262 52.51 67.82 76.86
N GLU A 263 51.89 67.12 77.83
CA GLU A 263 52.00 67.56 79.22
C GLU A 263 51.93 66.35 80.20
N HIS A 264 52.79 66.44 81.21
CA HIS A 264 53.30 65.44 82.13
C HIS A 264 52.32 64.47 82.84
N SER A 265 52.79 63.22 82.94
CA SER A 265 53.12 62.46 84.17
C SER A 265 52.14 62.39 85.38
N GLU A 266 52.03 61.16 85.89
CA GLU A 266 51.69 60.72 87.25
C GLU A 266 50.21 60.47 87.63
N ARG A 267 49.98 59.17 87.98
CA ARG A 267 49.01 58.61 88.94
C ARG A 267 47.53 58.96 88.77
N TYR A 268 46.67 57.93 88.64
CA TYR A 268 45.53 57.61 89.51
C TYR A 268 44.58 56.59 88.83
N GLY A 269 44.68 55.32 89.24
CA GLY A 269 43.98 54.15 88.69
C GLY A 269 42.45 53.99 88.87
N PRO A 270 41.72 54.74 89.72
CA PRO A 270 40.26 54.50 89.87
C PRO A 270 39.35 55.22 88.85
N LEU A 271 39.70 56.43 88.37
CA LEU A 271 38.83 57.20 87.46
C LEU A 271 38.75 56.62 86.04
N GLN A 272 39.80 55.92 85.60
CA GLN A 272 39.88 55.34 84.27
C GLN A 272 39.00 54.08 84.14
N GLN A 273 38.78 53.34 85.23
CA GLN A 273 37.85 52.20 85.27
C GLN A 273 36.39 52.68 85.15
N HIS A 274 36.03 53.77 85.82
CA HIS A 274 34.71 54.39 85.68
C HIS A 274 34.48 54.94 84.26
N ARG A 275 35.49 55.57 83.63
CA ARG A 275 35.41 55.98 82.23
C ARG A 275 35.22 54.79 81.28
N ARG A 276 35.86 53.65 81.54
CA ARG A 276 35.65 52.41 80.76
C ARG A 276 34.25 51.82 80.97
N ALA A 277 33.73 51.83 82.19
CA ALA A 277 32.37 51.38 82.48
C ALA A 277 31.31 52.28 81.83
N ILE A 278 31.47 53.60 81.91
CA ILE A 278 30.58 54.58 81.25
C ILE A 278 30.67 54.46 79.73
N ALA A 279 31.87 54.28 79.17
CA ALA A 279 32.03 54.06 77.73
C ALA A 279 31.40 52.73 77.27
N SER A 280 31.50 51.67 78.08
CA SER A 280 30.84 50.39 77.84
C SER A 280 29.31 50.52 77.84
N VAL A 281 28.74 51.17 78.85
CA VAL A 281 27.29 51.40 78.95
C VAL A 281 26.81 52.32 77.83
N ASN A 282 27.53 53.38 77.50
CA ASN A 282 27.19 54.25 76.37
C ASN A 282 27.26 53.51 75.03
N LYS A 283 28.19 52.56 74.87
CA LYS A 283 28.25 51.70 73.68
C LYS A 283 27.07 50.73 73.62
N GLN A 284 26.65 50.18 74.76
CA GLN A 284 25.42 49.37 74.85
C GLN A 284 24.16 50.19 74.55
N ILE A 285 24.07 51.43 75.04
CA ILE A 285 22.95 52.36 74.72
C ILE A 285 22.95 52.70 73.23
N GLN A 286 24.10 52.97 72.61
CA GLN A 286 24.19 53.21 71.17
C GLN A 286 23.81 51.97 70.35
N GLN A 287 24.18 50.78 70.80
CA GLN A 287 23.81 49.54 70.14
C GLN A 287 22.30 49.29 70.26
N LYS A 288 21.73 49.45 71.47
CA LYS A 288 20.28 49.31 71.70
C LYS A 288 19.43 50.36 70.98
N THR A 289 19.93 51.59 70.83
CA THR A 289 19.23 52.64 70.06
C THR A 289 19.31 52.41 68.55
N LYS A 290 20.40 51.81 68.04
CA LYS A 290 20.47 51.34 66.64
C LYS A 290 19.51 50.17 66.40
N GLU A 291 19.48 49.19 67.30
CA GLU A 291 18.53 48.07 67.26
C GLU A 291 17.07 48.59 67.31
N LEU A 292 16.74 49.54 68.20
CA LEU A 292 15.41 50.15 68.26
C LEU A 292 15.05 50.91 66.97
N LYS A 293 16.00 51.61 66.34
CA LYS A 293 15.76 52.29 65.06
C LYS A 293 15.54 51.31 63.91
N GLU A 294 16.28 50.20 63.87
CA GLU A 294 16.06 49.14 62.88
C GLU A 294 14.71 48.44 63.08
N VAL A 295 14.32 48.17 64.33
CA VAL A 295 13.00 47.60 64.67
C VAL A 295 11.86 48.57 64.36
N CYS A 296 11.99 49.86 64.65
CA CYS A 296 10.97 50.85 64.27
C CYS A 296 10.85 50.98 62.74
N ARG A 297 11.96 50.85 62.01
CA ARG A 297 11.94 50.87 60.54
C ARG A 297 11.29 49.62 59.95
N SER A 298 11.53 48.44 60.53
CA SER A 298 10.88 47.19 60.11
C SER A 298 9.38 47.19 60.46
N LEU A 299 9.01 47.69 61.64
CA LEU A 299 7.59 47.86 62.02
C LEU A 299 6.86 48.85 61.11
N SER A 300 7.50 49.95 60.68
CA SER A 300 6.90 50.89 59.73
C SER A 300 6.72 50.30 58.33
N LEU A 301 7.68 49.50 57.85
CA LEU A 301 7.56 48.78 56.58
C LEU A 301 6.46 47.71 56.66
N ASN A 302 6.42 46.95 57.76
CA ASN A 302 5.40 45.94 58.01
C ASN A 302 4.01 46.56 58.21
N ALA A 303 3.90 47.76 58.78
CA ALA A 303 2.64 48.50 58.90
C ALA A 303 2.08 48.88 57.52
N LYS A 304 2.95 49.30 56.59
CA LYS A 304 2.52 49.63 55.21
C LYS A 304 2.13 48.39 54.42
N SER A 305 2.87 47.28 54.54
CA SER A 305 2.48 46.02 53.89
C SER A 305 1.26 45.35 54.54
N THR A 306 1.05 45.51 55.85
CA THR A 306 -0.21 45.07 56.50
C THR A 306 -1.40 45.93 56.06
N GLN A 307 -1.20 47.23 55.81
CA GLN A 307 -2.27 48.10 55.28
C GLN A 307 -2.67 47.71 53.86
N SER A 308 -1.70 47.50 52.96
CA SER A 308 -1.98 47.04 51.59
C SER A 308 -2.58 45.64 51.54
N THR A 309 -2.20 44.73 52.45
CA THR A 309 -2.84 43.41 52.56
C THR A 309 -4.24 43.49 53.17
N CYS A 310 -4.51 44.42 54.07
CA CYS A 310 -5.88 44.67 54.56
C CYS A 310 -6.78 45.23 53.45
N GLU A 311 -6.30 46.18 52.65
CA GLU A 311 -7.05 46.72 51.50
C GLU A 311 -7.34 45.65 50.45
N LEU A 312 -6.35 44.81 50.11
CA LEU A 312 -6.54 43.68 49.19
C LEU A 312 -7.46 42.59 49.77
N SER A 313 -7.36 42.34 51.07
CA SER A 313 -8.27 41.42 51.78
C SER A 313 -9.69 41.97 51.81
N GLU A 314 -9.87 43.28 51.93
CA GLU A 314 -11.19 43.91 51.88
C GLU A 314 -11.79 43.86 50.48
N THR A 315 -11.00 44.10 49.42
CA THR A 315 -11.48 43.94 48.03
C THR A 315 -11.81 42.49 47.74
N LEU A 316 -10.97 41.53 48.16
CA LEU A 316 -11.27 40.11 48.04
C LEU A 316 -12.52 39.71 48.82
N SER A 317 -12.74 40.26 50.02
CA SER A 317 -13.94 39.97 50.80
C SER A 317 -15.21 40.52 50.16
N LYS A 318 -15.12 41.64 49.43
CA LYS A 318 -16.23 42.23 48.66
C LYS A 318 -16.50 41.42 47.41
N GLU A 319 -15.47 40.97 46.70
CA GLU A 319 -15.62 40.07 45.56
C GLU A 319 -16.18 38.70 45.97
N LEU A 320 -15.69 38.13 47.08
CA LEU A 320 -16.24 36.89 47.65
C LEU A 320 -17.71 37.03 48.01
N ARG A 321 -18.13 38.13 48.66
CA ARG A 321 -19.56 38.38 48.93
C ARG A 321 -20.38 38.52 47.65
N SER A 322 -19.85 39.22 46.63
CA SER A 322 -20.55 39.34 45.35
C SER A 322 -20.67 38.00 44.61
N LEU A 323 -19.70 37.10 44.79
CA LEU A 323 -19.74 35.75 44.25
C LEU A 323 -20.65 34.82 45.06
N GLU A 324 -20.72 34.97 46.39
CA GLU A 324 -21.69 34.26 47.24
C GLU A 324 -23.14 34.65 46.92
N GLU A 325 -23.41 35.95 46.69
CA GLU A 325 -24.73 36.42 46.25
C GLU A 325 -25.13 35.86 44.87
N VAL A 326 -24.16 35.60 43.98
CA VAL A 326 -24.37 34.95 42.68
C VAL A 326 -24.49 33.42 42.84
N GLU A 327 -23.78 32.80 43.79
CA GLU A 327 -23.95 31.37 44.12
C GLU A 327 -25.34 31.08 44.71
N GLU A 328 -25.90 31.98 45.53
CA GLU A 328 -27.26 31.87 46.08
C GLU A 328 -28.35 32.05 45.02
N GLN A 329 -28.06 32.79 43.94
CA GLN A 329 -28.99 33.03 42.82
C GLN A 329 -28.92 31.96 41.72
N ALA A 330 -27.88 31.13 41.70
CA ALA A 330 -27.68 30.08 40.71
C ALA A 330 -28.39 28.76 41.11
N ASP A 331 -28.85 27.98 40.12
CA ASP A 331 -29.49 26.69 40.35
C ASP A 331 -28.57 25.74 41.16
N SER A 332 -28.96 25.44 42.40
CA SER A 332 -28.20 24.61 43.36
C SER A 332 -27.73 23.28 42.76
N GLY A 333 -28.56 22.63 41.92
CA GLY A 333 -28.20 21.36 41.27
C GLY A 333 -27.19 21.49 40.12
N LEU A 334 -27.10 22.65 39.46
CA LEU A 334 -26.07 22.92 38.45
C LEU A 334 -24.73 23.25 39.14
N LEU A 335 -24.78 23.99 40.25
CA LEU A 335 -23.63 24.34 41.07
C LEU A 335 -22.96 23.10 41.67
N GLU A 336 -23.74 22.14 42.16
CA GLU A 336 -23.20 20.85 42.66
C GLU A 336 -22.48 20.06 41.57
N LYS A 337 -23.04 20.02 40.35
CA LYS A 337 -22.38 19.37 39.21
C LYS A 337 -21.09 20.08 38.81
N LEU A 338 -21.08 21.41 38.82
CA LEU A 338 -19.89 22.19 38.53
C LEU A 338 -18.80 22.01 39.60
N LYS A 339 -19.17 22.02 40.88
CA LYS A 339 -18.27 21.71 42.00
C LYS A 339 -17.71 20.28 41.87
N ALA A 340 -18.55 19.30 41.53
CA ALA A 340 -18.10 17.93 41.25
C ALA A 340 -17.12 17.86 40.06
N LEU A 341 -17.40 18.55 38.95
CA LEU A 341 -16.51 18.58 37.80
C LEU A 341 -15.17 19.29 38.09
N VAL A 342 -15.17 20.37 38.87
CA VAL A 342 -13.96 21.07 39.28
C VAL A 342 -13.11 20.20 40.21
N THR A 343 -13.72 19.55 41.20
CA THR A 343 -12.98 18.60 42.07
C THR A 343 -12.41 17.43 41.26
N MET A 344 -13.15 16.92 40.27
CA MET A 344 -12.65 15.89 39.36
C MET A 344 -11.51 16.41 38.48
N ASN A 345 -11.58 17.65 38.00
CA ASN A 345 -10.52 18.26 37.19
C ASN A 345 -9.24 18.47 38.00
N GLU A 346 -9.34 18.97 39.23
CA GLU A 346 -8.22 19.12 40.15
C GLU A 346 -7.59 17.75 40.51
N ASN A 347 -8.42 16.73 40.74
CA ASN A 347 -7.93 15.36 40.96
C ASN A 347 -7.21 14.80 39.72
N LEU A 348 -7.73 15.03 38.51
CA LEU A 348 -7.06 14.61 37.27
C LEU A 348 -5.73 15.33 37.05
N LYS A 349 -5.64 16.63 37.37
CA LYS A 349 -4.38 17.38 37.33
C LYS A 349 -3.37 16.83 38.34
N GLN A 350 -3.79 16.50 39.56
CA GLN A 350 -2.93 15.88 40.55
C GLN A 350 -2.41 14.52 40.06
N GLN A 351 -3.30 13.67 39.53
CA GLN A 351 -2.91 12.37 38.95
C GLN A 351 -1.95 12.52 37.77
N GLU A 352 -2.16 13.52 36.89
CA GLU A 352 -1.24 13.79 35.79
C GLU A 352 0.13 14.26 36.31
N GLN A 353 0.15 15.12 37.33
CA GLN A 353 1.40 15.59 37.94
C GLN A 353 2.16 14.44 38.61
N GLU A 354 1.47 13.61 39.38
CA GLU A 354 2.01 12.40 40.01
C GLU A 354 2.52 11.40 38.98
N PHE A 355 1.78 11.20 37.88
CA PHE A 355 2.21 10.33 36.78
C PHE A 355 3.44 10.89 36.08
N ARG A 356 3.51 12.21 35.83
CA ARG A 356 4.69 12.86 35.24
C ARG A 356 5.90 12.77 36.16
N THR A 357 5.73 12.94 37.47
CA THR A 357 6.84 12.75 38.43
C THR A 357 7.28 11.29 38.47
N HIS A 358 6.34 10.35 38.49
CA HIS A 358 6.63 8.92 38.46
C HIS A 358 7.38 8.50 37.17
N CYS A 359 6.96 8.98 36.00
CA CYS A 359 7.66 8.74 34.74
C CYS A 359 9.07 9.37 34.71
N LYS A 360 9.26 10.55 35.32
CA LYS A 360 10.59 11.17 35.45
C LYS A 360 11.50 10.39 36.39
N GLU A 361 10.96 9.91 37.50
CA GLU A 361 11.69 9.07 38.46
C GLU A 361 12.09 7.73 37.84
N GLU A 362 11.18 7.05 37.15
CA GLU A 362 11.46 5.81 36.40
C GLU A 362 12.47 6.05 35.28
N MET A 363 12.36 7.15 34.53
CA MET A 363 13.36 7.50 33.52
C MET A 363 14.75 7.72 34.15
N ALA A 364 14.83 8.45 35.27
CA ALA A 364 16.08 8.68 35.98
C ALA A 364 16.65 7.38 36.58
N HIS A 365 15.79 6.49 37.06
CA HIS A 365 16.18 5.17 37.56
C HIS A 365 16.71 4.28 36.44
N LEU A 366 16.03 4.21 35.29
CA LEU A 366 16.49 3.47 34.12
C LEU A 366 17.78 4.06 33.55
N GLN A 367 17.92 5.39 33.52
CA GLN A 367 19.18 6.03 33.12
C GLN A 367 20.32 5.69 34.09
N ARG A 368 20.07 5.69 35.40
CA ARG A 368 21.04 5.24 36.41
C ARG A 368 21.43 3.78 36.20
N ASN A 369 20.48 2.89 35.99
CA ASN A 369 20.75 1.47 35.72
C ASN A 369 21.54 1.29 34.42
N ILE A 370 21.26 2.08 33.38
CA ILE A 370 22.05 2.06 32.13
C ILE A 370 23.47 2.55 32.39
N THR A 371 23.67 3.60 33.20
CA THR A 371 25.01 4.09 33.53
C THR A 371 25.78 3.11 34.41
N GLU A 372 25.12 2.47 35.38
CA GLU A 372 25.71 1.41 36.20
C GLU A 372 26.11 0.22 35.32
N LEU A 373 25.21 -0.28 34.47
CA LEU A 373 25.50 -1.36 33.54
C LEU A 373 26.64 -1.03 32.59
N LYS A 374 26.69 0.21 32.07
CA LYS A 374 27.79 0.71 31.23
C LYS A 374 29.12 0.85 31.98
N SER A 375 29.07 1.13 33.28
CA SER A 375 30.27 1.22 34.11
C SER A 375 30.77 -0.15 34.57
N THR A 376 29.87 -1.12 34.75
CA THR A 376 30.21 -2.51 35.03
C THR A 376 30.66 -3.27 33.78
N SER A 377 30.21 -2.86 32.57
CA SER A 377 30.79 -3.29 31.29
C SER A 377 32.01 -2.43 30.95
N GLY A 378 33.13 -2.67 31.62
CA GLY A 378 34.37 -1.96 31.36
C GLY A 378 34.85 -2.20 29.92
N GLN A 379 35.00 -1.13 29.13
CA GLN A 379 35.62 -1.07 27.79
C GLN A 379 35.65 -2.39 27.01
N ASP A 380 34.49 -2.86 26.55
CA ASP A 380 34.41 -4.00 25.66
C ASP A 380 35.02 -3.65 24.29
N THR A 381 36.21 -4.17 24.01
CA THR A 381 36.77 -4.22 22.66
C THR A 381 35.81 -4.96 21.72
N GLU A 382 35.73 -4.50 20.46
CA GLU A 382 34.77 -4.93 19.41
C GLU A 382 34.66 -6.46 19.18
N GLU A 383 35.60 -7.26 19.72
CA GLU A 383 35.61 -8.72 19.58
C GLU A 383 34.59 -9.44 20.50
N GLU A 384 34.22 -8.88 21.66
CA GLU A 384 33.27 -9.55 22.58
C GLU A 384 31.78 -9.31 22.23
N LYS A 385 31.47 -8.26 21.46
CA LYS A 385 30.09 -7.98 21.01
C LYS A 385 29.50 -9.09 20.12
N VAL A 386 30.36 -9.86 19.44
CA VAL A 386 29.96 -10.97 18.57
C VAL A 386 29.55 -12.21 19.38
N HIS A 387 30.09 -12.39 20.59
CA HIS A 387 29.78 -13.56 21.43
C HIS A 387 28.58 -13.34 22.36
N ILE A 388 28.39 -12.11 22.85
CA ILE A 388 27.29 -11.78 23.79
C ILE A 388 25.93 -11.72 23.06
N ARG A 389 25.88 -11.33 21.79
CA ARG A 389 24.63 -11.20 21.01
C ARG A 389 23.86 -12.51 20.80
N PRO A 390 24.48 -13.65 20.42
CA PRO A 390 23.78 -14.93 20.34
C PRO A 390 23.41 -15.50 21.72
N VAL A 391 24.19 -15.22 22.77
CA VAL A 391 23.90 -15.68 24.15
C VAL A 391 22.73 -14.90 24.76
N VAL A 392 22.66 -13.58 24.57
CA VAL A 392 21.51 -12.78 25.02
C VAL A 392 20.25 -13.13 24.20
N SER A 393 20.39 -13.40 22.89
CA SER A 393 19.27 -13.87 22.06
C SER A 393 18.76 -15.25 22.49
N SER A 394 19.65 -16.18 22.88
CA SER A 394 19.27 -17.50 23.38
C SER A 394 18.65 -17.47 24.78
N VAL A 395 19.05 -16.52 25.65
CA VAL A 395 18.45 -16.32 26.98
C VAL A 395 17.08 -15.64 26.88
N ILE A 396 16.91 -14.65 25.99
CA ILE A 396 15.62 -13.98 25.75
C ILE A 396 14.59 -14.95 25.12
N THR A 397 15.03 -15.87 24.26
CA THR A 397 14.17 -16.90 23.65
C THR A 397 13.80 -18.04 24.62
N ASN A 398 14.60 -18.28 25.66
CA ASN A 398 14.34 -19.29 26.69
C ASN A 398 13.66 -18.78 27.96
N CYS A 399 13.36 -17.48 28.06
CA CYS A 399 12.63 -16.92 29.20
C CYS A 399 11.16 -17.39 29.21
N PRO A 400 10.65 -18.05 30.27
CA PRO A 400 9.29 -18.59 30.32
C PRO A 400 8.19 -17.52 30.17
N LEU A 401 8.41 -16.32 30.72
CA LEU A 401 7.46 -15.20 30.62
C LEU A 401 7.26 -14.69 29.19
N SER A 402 8.33 -14.67 28.38
CA SER A 402 8.26 -14.20 26.98
C SER A 402 7.55 -15.20 26.06
N ARG A 403 7.46 -16.47 26.46
CA ARG A 403 6.61 -17.48 25.82
C ARG A 403 5.14 -17.24 26.20
N ILE A 404 4.84 -17.04 27.48
CA ILE A 404 3.48 -16.84 27.99
C ILE A 404 2.79 -15.59 27.41
N THR A 405 3.52 -14.51 27.09
CA THR A 405 2.96 -13.32 26.42
C THR A 405 2.89 -13.45 24.90
N ARG A 406 3.82 -14.19 24.26
CA ARG A 406 3.79 -14.45 22.82
C ARG A 406 2.76 -15.50 22.39
N TYR A 407 2.45 -16.49 23.21
CA TYR A 407 1.43 -17.50 22.87
C TYR A 407 0.03 -16.90 22.66
N PRO A 408 -0.50 -16.03 23.54
CA PRO A 408 -1.78 -15.35 23.36
C PRO A 408 -1.77 -14.42 22.14
N LEU A 409 -0.74 -13.57 22.01
CA LEU A 409 -0.60 -12.67 20.85
C LEU A 409 -0.45 -13.44 19.53
N GLY A 410 0.35 -14.50 19.51
CA GLY A 410 0.52 -15.39 18.37
C GLY A 410 -0.76 -16.16 18.04
N SER A 411 -1.54 -16.56 19.05
CA SER A 411 -2.84 -17.20 18.85
C SER A 411 -3.89 -16.22 18.30
N ALA A 412 -3.90 -14.97 18.76
CA ALA A 412 -4.75 -13.90 18.27
C ALA A 412 -4.38 -13.53 16.83
N GLN A 413 -3.08 -13.40 16.53
CA GLN A 413 -2.57 -13.18 15.18
C GLN A 413 -2.88 -14.38 14.27
N ALA A 414 -2.77 -15.61 14.75
CA ALA A 414 -3.12 -16.80 13.99
C ALA A 414 -4.63 -16.86 13.69
N ARG A 415 -5.49 -16.43 14.63
CA ARG A 415 -6.94 -16.29 14.39
C ARG A 415 -7.22 -15.25 13.32
N ARG A 416 -6.64 -14.05 13.43
CA ARG A 416 -6.76 -13.00 12.42
C ARG A 416 -6.21 -13.43 11.05
N ASN A 417 -5.06 -14.10 11.01
CA ASN A 417 -4.50 -14.62 9.77
C ASN A 417 -5.37 -15.72 9.14
N ARG A 418 -6.02 -16.57 9.96
CA ARG A 418 -7.01 -17.54 9.45
C ARG A 418 -8.25 -16.84 8.91
N GLU A 419 -8.77 -15.83 9.60
CA GLU A 419 -9.87 -14.99 9.13
C GLU A 419 -9.53 -14.31 7.80
N ILE A 420 -8.35 -13.70 7.70
CA ILE A 420 -7.84 -13.09 6.47
C ILE A 420 -7.71 -14.13 5.36
N ALA A 421 -7.17 -15.31 5.62
CA ALA A 421 -7.06 -16.37 4.62
C ALA A 421 -8.43 -16.90 4.16
N ILE A 422 -9.42 -16.97 5.06
CA ILE A 422 -10.80 -17.33 4.70
C ILE A 422 -11.43 -16.21 3.86
N LEU A 423 -11.22 -14.95 4.21
CA LEU A 423 -11.70 -13.81 3.44
C LEU A 423 -11.05 -13.73 2.06
N GLN A 424 -9.73 -13.98 1.96
CA GLN A 424 -9.02 -14.07 0.68
C GLN A 424 -9.58 -15.19 -0.19
N ARG A 425 -9.82 -16.39 0.35
CA ARG A 425 -10.49 -17.47 -0.41
C ARG A 425 -11.88 -17.08 -0.88
N LYS A 426 -12.67 -16.39 -0.05
CA LYS A 426 -13.99 -15.89 -0.45
C LYS A 426 -13.92 -14.79 -1.52
N ILE A 427 -12.84 -14.01 -1.53
CA ILE A 427 -12.58 -13.01 -2.58
C ILE A 427 -12.15 -13.70 -3.87
N ASP A 428 -11.26 -14.70 -3.79
CA ASP A 428 -10.80 -15.49 -4.93
C ASP A 428 -11.91 -16.38 -5.53
N GLU A 429 -12.91 -16.76 -4.73
CA GLU A 429 -14.12 -17.43 -5.20
C GLU A 429 -14.99 -16.55 -6.12
N VAL A 430 -14.82 -15.22 -6.07
CA VAL A 430 -15.51 -14.28 -6.98
C VAL A 430 -14.59 -13.99 -8.16
N PRO A 431 -14.91 -14.48 -9.38
CA PRO A 431 -14.08 -14.24 -10.54
C PRO A 431 -13.89 -12.75 -10.79
N SER A 432 -12.64 -12.36 -10.96
CA SER A 432 -12.26 -11.00 -11.30
C SER A 432 -12.89 -10.58 -12.64
N ARG A 433 -13.02 -9.27 -12.87
CA ARG A 433 -13.52 -8.74 -14.16
C ARG A 433 -12.66 -9.20 -15.35
N ALA A 434 -11.37 -9.46 -15.14
CA ALA A 434 -10.49 -10.02 -16.15
C ALA A 434 -10.83 -11.50 -16.45
N GLU A 435 -11.02 -12.33 -15.43
CA GLU A 435 -11.42 -13.74 -15.59
C GLU A 435 -12.80 -13.87 -16.22
N LEU A 436 -13.78 -13.05 -15.82
CA LEU A 436 -15.09 -13.00 -16.49
C LEU A 436 -14.96 -12.69 -17.98
N THR A 437 -14.08 -11.75 -18.33
CA THR A 437 -13.82 -11.41 -19.75
C THR A 437 -13.14 -12.58 -20.48
N GLN A 438 -12.23 -13.30 -19.82
CA GLN A 438 -11.60 -14.48 -20.38
C GLN A 438 -12.61 -15.62 -20.58
N TYR A 439 -13.46 -15.90 -19.59
CA TYR A 439 -14.54 -16.87 -19.71
C TYR A 439 -15.51 -16.50 -20.83
N GLN A 440 -15.89 -15.23 -20.95
CA GLN A 440 -16.74 -14.78 -22.05
C GLN A 440 -16.10 -15.06 -23.42
N LYS A 441 -14.81 -14.76 -23.59
CA LYS A 441 -14.09 -15.09 -24.84
C LYS A 441 -14.05 -16.60 -25.08
N ARG A 442 -13.72 -17.38 -24.05
CA ARG A 442 -13.64 -18.84 -24.14
C ARG A 442 -15.00 -19.48 -24.45
N PHE A 443 -16.10 -18.93 -23.94
CA PHE A 443 -17.44 -19.36 -24.30
C PHE A 443 -17.75 -19.06 -25.77
N ILE A 444 -17.42 -17.86 -26.27
CA ILE A 444 -17.62 -17.51 -27.68
C ILE A 444 -16.81 -18.44 -28.59
N GLU A 445 -15.55 -18.71 -28.23
CA GLU A 445 -14.69 -19.66 -28.95
C GLU A 445 -15.29 -21.07 -28.95
N LEU A 446 -15.76 -21.55 -27.79
CA LEU A 446 -16.41 -22.85 -27.68
C LEU A 446 -17.68 -22.92 -28.53
N TYR A 447 -18.55 -21.90 -28.47
CA TYR A 447 -19.73 -21.81 -29.32
C TYR A 447 -19.36 -21.78 -30.81
N SER A 448 -18.27 -21.11 -31.18
CA SER A 448 -17.76 -21.11 -32.55
C SER A 448 -17.30 -22.51 -32.98
N GLN A 449 -16.60 -23.26 -32.13
CA GLN A 449 -16.16 -24.63 -32.42
C GLN A 449 -17.35 -25.59 -32.54
N VAL A 450 -18.32 -25.51 -31.63
CA VAL A 450 -19.56 -26.31 -31.68
C VAL A 450 -20.36 -25.96 -32.94
N SER A 451 -20.45 -24.68 -33.30
CA SER A 451 -21.12 -24.25 -34.53
C SER A 451 -20.41 -24.75 -35.79
N ALA A 452 -19.08 -24.72 -35.82
CA ALA A 452 -18.28 -25.22 -36.94
C ALA A 452 -18.48 -26.74 -37.15
N THR A 453 -18.34 -27.52 -36.08
CA THR A 453 -18.56 -28.99 -36.12
C THR A 453 -20.01 -29.34 -36.47
N HIS A 454 -20.99 -28.59 -35.97
CA HIS A 454 -22.39 -28.75 -36.36
C HIS A 454 -22.61 -28.44 -37.85
N LYS A 455 -21.98 -27.39 -38.38
CA LYS A 455 -22.04 -27.03 -39.80
C LYS A 455 -21.42 -28.13 -40.68
N GLU A 456 -20.25 -28.64 -40.31
CA GLU A 456 -19.61 -29.76 -41.01
C GLU A 456 -20.51 -31.01 -41.00
N THR A 457 -21.04 -31.37 -39.84
CA THR A 457 -21.97 -32.50 -39.69
C THR A 457 -23.17 -32.34 -40.61
N LYS A 458 -23.78 -31.15 -40.64
CA LYS A 458 -24.90 -30.84 -41.52
C LYS A 458 -24.52 -30.91 -43.00
N GLN A 459 -23.32 -30.49 -43.37
CA GLN A 459 -22.80 -30.62 -44.74
C GLN A 459 -22.64 -32.08 -45.13
N PHE A 460 -22.09 -32.93 -44.25
CA PHE A 460 -21.98 -34.37 -44.51
C PHE A 460 -23.34 -35.03 -44.67
N PHE A 461 -24.31 -34.75 -43.79
CA PHE A 461 -25.67 -35.27 -43.95
C PHE A 461 -26.34 -34.78 -45.22
N THR A 462 -26.15 -33.51 -45.59
CA THR A 462 -26.69 -32.97 -46.84
C THR A 462 -26.06 -33.67 -48.04
N LEU A 463 -24.73 -33.83 -48.05
CA LEU A 463 -24.02 -34.54 -49.12
C LEU A 463 -24.49 -35.99 -49.22
N TYR A 464 -24.58 -36.70 -48.10
CA TYR A 464 -25.08 -38.07 -48.04
C TYR A 464 -26.49 -38.16 -48.62
N ASN A 465 -27.43 -37.32 -48.16
CA ASN A 465 -28.80 -37.32 -48.67
C ASN A 465 -28.85 -37.01 -50.17
N THR A 466 -28.04 -36.08 -50.67
CA THR A 466 -28.00 -35.79 -52.12
C THR A 466 -27.41 -36.94 -52.94
N LEU A 467 -26.44 -37.68 -52.41
CA LEU A 467 -25.87 -38.85 -53.06
C LEU A 467 -26.84 -40.04 -53.01
N ASP A 468 -27.55 -40.22 -51.90
CA ASP A 468 -28.59 -41.24 -51.75
C ASP A 468 -29.76 -40.98 -52.70
N ASP A 469 -30.25 -39.73 -52.76
CA ASP A 469 -31.27 -39.33 -53.75
C ASP A 469 -30.80 -39.62 -55.19
N LYS A 470 -29.56 -39.25 -55.54
CA LYS A 470 -28.98 -39.55 -56.86
C LYS A 470 -28.93 -41.04 -57.13
N LYS A 471 -28.48 -41.83 -56.16
CA LYS A 471 -28.43 -43.29 -56.26
C LYS A 471 -29.83 -43.84 -56.52
N VAL A 472 -30.84 -43.41 -55.77
CA VAL A 472 -32.24 -43.82 -55.96
C VAL A 472 -32.76 -43.44 -57.35
N TYR A 473 -32.40 -42.27 -57.89
CA TYR A 473 -32.77 -41.90 -59.27
C TYR A 473 -32.07 -42.76 -60.32
N LEU A 474 -30.77 -43.03 -60.15
CA LEU A 474 -30.02 -43.91 -61.05
C LEU A 474 -30.56 -45.36 -61.00
N GLU A 475 -30.90 -45.88 -59.82
CA GLU A 475 -31.55 -47.19 -59.68
C GLU A 475 -32.91 -47.23 -60.41
N LYS A 476 -33.70 -46.15 -60.32
CA LYS A 476 -34.95 -46.04 -61.08
C LYS A 476 -34.72 -46.00 -62.59
N GLU A 477 -33.68 -45.30 -63.06
CA GLU A 477 -33.30 -45.27 -64.48
C GLU A 477 -32.85 -46.66 -64.97
N VAL A 478 -32.02 -47.36 -64.20
CA VAL A 478 -31.59 -48.73 -64.52
C VAL A 478 -32.79 -49.68 -64.55
N ASN A 479 -33.69 -49.61 -63.57
CA ASN A 479 -34.90 -50.43 -63.53
C ASN A 479 -35.83 -50.11 -64.72
N LEU A 480 -35.95 -48.83 -65.10
CA LEU A 480 -36.72 -48.43 -66.27
C LEU A 480 -36.11 -48.98 -67.56
N LEU A 481 -34.78 -48.89 -67.72
CA LEU A 481 -34.06 -49.42 -68.87
C LEU A 481 -34.18 -50.94 -68.96
N ASN A 482 -34.08 -51.66 -67.84
CA ASN A 482 -34.29 -53.11 -67.79
C ASN A 482 -35.73 -53.47 -68.19
N SER A 483 -36.73 -52.76 -67.67
CA SER A 483 -38.13 -52.96 -68.05
C SER A 483 -38.38 -52.70 -69.55
N ILE A 484 -37.73 -51.69 -70.12
CA ILE A 484 -37.77 -51.42 -71.56
C ILE A 484 -37.12 -52.56 -72.34
N HIS A 485 -35.95 -53.04 -71.90
CA HIS A 485 -35.20 -54.11 -72.55
C HIS A 485 -35.96 -55.43 -72.58
N ASP A 486 -36.51 -55.84 -71.44
CA ASP A 486 -37.24 -57.11 -71.28
C ASP A 486 -38.54 -57.12 -72.11
N ASN A 487 -39.25 -55.99 -72.16
CA ASN A 487 -40.49 -55.86 -72.93
C ASN A 487 -40.26 -55.62 -74.43
N PHE A 488 -39.06 -55.23 -74.86
CA PHE A 488 -38.77 -54.85 -76.24
C PHE A 488 -38.99 -55.99 -77.23
N GLN A 489 -38.48 -57.20 -76.93
CA GLN A 489 -38.63 -58.35 -77.83
C GLN A 489 -40.10 -58.77 -77.99
N GLN A 490 -40.88 -58.77 -76.90
CA GLN A 490 -42.30 -59.10 -76.95
C GLN A 490 -43.12 -58.02 -77.67
N ALA A 491 -42.85 -56.75 -77.40
CA ALA A 491 -43.53 -55.64 -78.07
C ALA A 491 -43.26 -55.60 -79.59
N MET A 492 -42.07 -56.01 -80.03
CA MET A 492 -41.69 -56.03 -81.44
C MET A 492 -42.23 -57.25 -82.21
N SER A 493 -42.84 -58.23 -81.54
CA SER A 493 -43.40 -59.43 -82.17
C SER A 493 -44.71 -59.21 -82.94
N SER A 494 -45.46 -58.14 -82.64
CA SER A 494 -46.74 -57.83 -83.27
C SER A 494 -46.91 -56.33 -83.50
N SER A 495 -47.52 -55.95 -84.63
CA SER A 495 -47.76 -54.53 -84.97
C SER A 495 -48.64 -53.82 -83.95
N ALA A 496 -49.64 -54.50 -83.39
CA ALA A 496 -50.53 -53.92 -82.37
C ALA A 496 -49.81 -53.72 -81.03
N ALA A 497 -48.95 -54.68 -80.64
CA ALA A 497 -48.14 -54.59 -79.42
C ALA A 497 -47.09 -53.47 -79.52
N LYS A 498 -46.52 -53.26 -80.70
CA LYS A 498 -45.58 -52.17 -80.98
C LYS A 498 -46.22 -50.79 -80.78
N GLU A 499 -47.45 -50.60 -81.26
CA GLU A 499 -48.17 -49.32 -81.08
C GLU A 499 -48.53 -49.06 -79.61
N GLN A 500 -48.89 -50.11 -78.87
CA GLN A 500 -49.13 -50.01 -77.42
C GLN A 500 -47.87 -49.66 -76.64
N PHE A 501 -46.73 -50.27 -76.98
CA PHE A 501 -45.43 -49.97 -76.38
C PHE A 501 -45.00 -48.51 -76.62
N LEU A 502 -45.22 -47.98 -77.83
CA LEU A 502 -44.95 -46.56 -78.12
C LEU A 502 -45.80 -45.62 -77.27
N LYS A 503 -47.10 -45.90 -77.12
CA LYS A 503 -47.99 -45.12 -76.23
C LYS A 503 -47.54 -45.17 -74.76
N GLN A 504 -47.05 -46.33 -74.29
CA GLN A 504 -46.48 -46.46 -72.95
C GLN A 504 -45.18 -45.65 -72.77
N MET A 505 -44.28 -45.66 -73.76
CA MET A 505 -43.07 -44.84 -73.77
C MET A 505 -43.39 -43.34 -73.71
N GLU A 506 -44.37 -42.88 -74.49
CA GLU A 506 -44.83 -41.48 -74.44
C GLU A 506 -45.38 -41.11 -73.06
N GLN A 507 -46.17 -41.99 -72.44
CA GLN A 507 -46.67 -41.78 -71.08
C GLN A 507 -45.53 -41.71 -70.03
N ILE A 508 -44.52 -42.57 -70.15
CA ILE A 508 -43.34 -42.56 -69.26
C ILE A 508 -42.58 -41.23 -69.41
N VAL A 509 -42.32 -40.81 -70.64
CA VAL A 509 -41.63 -39.53 -70.92
C VAL A 509 -42.41 -38.35 -70.36
N GLU A 510 -43.74 -38.35 -70.50
CA GLU A 510 -44.58 -37.29 -69.94
C GLU A 510 -44.58 -37.30 -68.41
N GLY A 511 -44.58 -38.48 -67.78
CA GLY A 511 -44.41 -38.63 -66.33
C GLY A 511 -43.07 -38.08 -65.84
N ILE A 512 -41.98 -38.31 -66.57
CA ILE A 512 -40.65 -37.76 -66.26
C ILE A 512 -40.65 -36.23 -66.37
N LYS A 513 -41.26 -35.66 -67.43
CA LYS A 513 -41.40 -34.21 -67.59
C LYS A 513 -42.17 -33.58 -66.44
N GLN A 514 -43.29 -34.17 -66.03
CA GLN A 514 -44.08 -33.69 -64.91
C GLN A 514 -43.29 -33.75 -63.59
N ASN A 515 -42.55 -34.82 -63.35
CA ASN A 515 -41.69 -34.93 -62.17
C ASN A 515 -40.57 -33.87 -62.15
N ARG A 516 -39.96 -33.57 -63.31
CA ARG A 516 -38.99 -32.49 -63.44
C ARG A 516 -39.60 -31.13 -63.06
N ILE A 517 -40.81 -30.83 -63.55
CA ILE A 517 -41.51 -29.58 -63.22
C ILE A 517 -41.78 -29.48 -61.72
N LYS A 518 -42.25 -30.57 -61.10
CA LYS A 518 -42.48 -30.63 -59.64
C LYS A 518 -41.19 -30.37 -58.84
N MET A 519 -40.07 -30.96 -59.27
CA MET A 519 -38.78 -30.75 -58.60
C MET A 519 -38.25 -29.33 -58.78
N GLU A 520 -38.41 -28.73 -59.97
CA GLU A 520 -38.02 -27.33 -60.20
C GLU A 520 -38.85 -26.36 -59.34
N LYS A 521 -40.16 -26.62 -59.18
CA LYS A 521 -41.01 -25.83 -58.28
C LYS A 521 -40.53 -25.91 -56.83
N LYS A 522 -40.26 -27.12 -56.32
CA LYS A 522 -39.72 -27.31 -54.96
C LYS A 522 -38.37 -26.60 -54.76
N LYS A 523 -37.50 -26.61 -55.77
CA LYS A 523 -36.24 -25.87 -55.75
C LYS A 523 -36.46 -24.37 -55.65
N GLN A 524 -37.42 -23.81 -56.39
CA GLN A 524 -37.76 -22.38 -56.31
C GLN A 524 -38.33 -22.01 -54.94
N GLU A 525 -39.23 -22.81 -54.37
CA GLU A 525 -39.78 -22.60 -53.02
C GLU A 525 -38.68 -22.61 -51.94
N ASN A 526 -37.75 -23.57 -52.00
CA ASN A 526 -36.62 -23.63 -51.08
C ASN A 526 -35.64 -22.46 -51.27
N LYS A 527 -35.45 -21.99 -52.51
CA LYS A 527 -34.65 -20.79 -52.80
C LYS A 527 -35.27 -19.56 -52.15
N MET A 528 -36.58 -19.35 -52.33
CA MET A 528 -37.29 -18.23 -51.71
C MET A 528 -37.21 -18.27 -50.18
N ARG A 529 -37.40 -19.45 -49.56
CA ARG A 529 -37.21 -19.60 -48.11
C ARG A 529 -35.80 -19.29 -47.64
N ARG A 530 -34.78 -19.73 -48.39
CA ARG A 530 -33.38 -19.42 -48.09
C ARG A 530 -33.13 -17.92 -48.13
N ASP A 531 -33.65 -17.25 -49.16
CA ASP A 531 -33.46 -15.81 -49.35
C ASP A 531 -34.17 -15.04 -48.22
N GLN A 532 -35.41 -15.43 -47.84
CA GLN A 532 -36.12 -14.89 -46.66
C GLN A 532 -35.32 -15.04 -45.35
N LEU A 533 -34.81 -16.25 -45.06
CA LEU A 533 -34.01 -16.48 -43.86
C LEU A 533 -32.69 -15.70 -43.88
N ASN A 534 -32.12 -15.45 -45.06
CA ASN A 534 -30.92 -14.64 -45.20
C ASN A 534 -31.22 -13.16 -44.89
N ASP A 535 -32.37 -12.65 -45.32
CA ASP A 535 -32.79 -11.28 -45.01
C ASP A 535 -33.03 -11.12 -43.50
N GLU A 536 -33.72 -12.07 -42.87
CA GLU A 536 -33.89 -12.10 -41.40
C GLU A 536 -32.54 -12.14 -40.66
N TYR A 537 -31.58 -12.92 -41.17
CA TYR A 537 -30.22 -12.98 -40.63
C TYR A 537 -29.50 -11.62 -40.73
N LEU A 538 -29.61 -10.93 -41.85
CA LEU A 538 -29.02 -9.60 -42.04
C LEU A 538 -29.64 -8.57 -41.08
N GLU A 539 -30.96 -8.59 -40.88
CA GLU A 539 -31.62 -7.72 -39.90
C GLU A 539 -31.13 -7.97 -38.47
N LEU A 540 -30.93 -9.23 -38.10
CA LEU A 540 -30.38 -9.58 -36.78
C LEU A 540 -28.94 -9.11 -36.61
N LEU A 541 -28.11 -9.18 -37.66
CA LEU A 541 -26.75 -8.63 -37.63
C LEU A 541 -26.75 -7.11 -37.44
N ASP A 542 -27.67 -6.40 -38.09
CA ASP A 542 -27.76 -4.94 -37.92
C ASP A 542 -28.25 -4.56 -36.52
N LYS A 543 -29.20 -5.31 -35.94
CA LYS A 543 -29.58 -5.18 -34.53
C LYS A 543 -28.37 -5.43 -33.61
N GLN A 544 -27.57 -6.46 -33.88
CA GLN A 544 -26.36 -6.75 -33.10
C GLN A 544 -25.36 -5.58 -33.18
N ARG A 545 -25.12 -5.02 -34.38
CA ARG A 545 -24.26 -3.84 -34.56
C ARG A 545 -24.79 -2.63 -33.79
N LEU A 546 -26.11 -2.41 -33.80
CA LEU A 546 -26.75 -1.34 -33.04
C LEU A 546 -26.55 -1.52 -31.52
N TYR A 547 -26.71 -2.74 -31.00
CA TYR A 547 -26.43 -3.03 -29.59
C TYR A 547 -24.96 -2.78 -29.23
N PHE A 548 -24.01 -3.18 -30.08
CA PHE A 548 -22.60 -2.89 -29.83
C PHE A 548 -22.30 -1.39 -29.83
N LYS A 549 -22.90 -0.64 -30.76
CA LYS A 549 -22.77 0.82 -30.81
C LYS A 549 -23.33 1.47 -29.56
N THR A 550 -24.57 1.16 -29.20
CA THR A 550 -25.22 1.72 -28.00
C THR A 550 -24.48 1.39 -26.71
N VAL A 551 -23.94 0.18 -26.56
CA VAL A 551 -23.10 -0.19 -25.41
C VAL A 551 -21.78 0.58 -25.40
N LYS A 552 -21.18 0.83 -26.57
CA LYS A 552 -19.97 1.64 -26.67
C LYS A 552 -20.24 3.09 -26.27
N ASP A 553 -21.29 3.68 -26.82
CA ASP A 553 -21.71 5.06 -26.52
C ASP A 553 -22.03 5.20 -25.02
N PHE A 554 -22.75 4.25 -24.44
CA PHE A 554 -23.03 4.20 -22.99
C PHE A 554 -21.75 4.14 -22.14
N LYS A 555 -20.76 3.32 -22.53
CA LYS A 555 -19.47 3.25 -21.82
C LYS A 555 -18.69 4.56 -21.91
N GLU A 556 -18.78 5.28 -23.03
CA GLU A 556 -18.17 6.59 -23.19
C GLU A 556 -18.85 7.64 -22.30
N GLU A 557 -20.17 7.64 -22.22
CA GLU A 557 -20.92 8.50 -21.29
C GLU A 557 -20.62 8.17 -19.81
N CYS A 558 -20.49 6.89 -19.43
CA CYS A 558 -20.06 6.52 -18.08
C CYS A 558 -18.67 7.07 -17.74
N ARG A 559 -17.71 6.99 -18.68
CA ARG A 559 -16.37 7.58 -18.48
C ARG A 559 -16.42 9.10 -18.36
N LYS A 560 -17.25 9.78 -19.15
CA LYS A 560 -17.46 11.22 -19.02
C LYS A 560 -18.02 11.57 -17.65
N ASN A 561 -18.99 10.81 -17.16
CA ASN A 561 -19.57 10.99 -15.84
C ASN A 561 -18.52 10.78 -14.72
N GLU A 562 -17.71 9.72 -14.80
CA GLU A 562 -16.59 9.50 -13.87
C GLU A 562 -15.59 10.68 -13.86
N MET A 563 -15.26 11.24 -15.03
CA MET A 563 -14.40 12.43 -15.14
C MET A 563 -15.05 13.70 -14.58
N LEU A 564 -16.37 13.86 -14.72
CA LEU A 564 -17.10 14.98 -14.14
C LEU A 564 -17.18 14.86 -12.61
N LEU A 565 -17.44 13.66 -12.10
CA LEU A 565 -17.42 13.36 -10.66
C LEU A 565 -16.05 13.60 -10.05
N SER A 566 -14.95 13.23 -10.73
CA SER A 566 -13.61 13.51 -10.24
C SER A 566 -13.31 15.01 -10.22
N LYS A 567 -13.75 15.76 -11.23
CA LYS A 567 -13.65 17.24 -11.25
C LYS A 567 -14.50 17.90 -10.16
N LEU A 568 -15.69 17.39 -9.88
CA LEU A 568 -16.54 17.87 -8.79
C LEU A 568 -15.88 17.61 -7.43
N ARG A 569 -15.34 16.41 -7.20
CA ARG A 569 -14.59 16.10 -5.97
C ARG A 569 -13.36 16.97 -5.80
N ALA A 570 -12.63 17.26 -6.89
CA ALA A 570 -11.47 18.15 -6.85
C ALA A 570 -11.86 19.63 -6.61
N LYS A 571 -13.09 20.02 -6.94
CA LYS A 571 -13.62 21.37 -6.71
C LYS A 571 -14.29 21.58 -5.35
N GLY A 572 -14.69 20.52 -4.66
CA GLY A 572 -15.19 20.59 -3.27
C GLY A 572 -14.13 20.25 -2.23
N ALA A 573 -12.87 20.11 -2.66
CA ALA A 573 -11.69 19.98 -1.81
C ALA A 573 -10.75 21.19 -1.98
N SER A 574 -11.30 22.29 -2.49
CA SER A 574 -10.74 23.63 -2.68
C SER A 574 -11.88 24.61 -2.42
#